data_AF-A0A7Y6Y9Z9-F1
#
_entry.id   AF-A0A7Y6Y9Z9-F1
#
_cell.length_a   1.000
_cell.length_b   1.000
_cell.length_c   1.000
_cell.angle_alpha   90.00
_cell.angle_beta   90.00
_cell.angle_gamma   90.00
#
_symmetry.space_group_name_H-M   'P 1'
#
loop_
_entity.id
_entity.type
_entity.pdbx_description
1 polymer ?
#
loop_
_entity_poly.entity_id
_entity_poly.type
_entity_poly.pdbx_seq_one_letter_code
_entity_poly.pdbx_strand_id
1 'polypeptide(L)'
;MLVDLSSLQALVGIYLLPLFRISAMLMAMPIIGTRLVAVRVRLSLALAITVLLAPVLPDIPVYDPFSLGTWLVIAREILIGAFIGFTLQLLLEVFIIGGQMISNQMGLGFASMTDPANGTSVVVLSQFYLILVMLLFMLMNGHLVMIEIITESFYVLPVGVSTIATGSIW
;
A
#
# COMPACT_ATOMS: atom_id res chain seq x y z
N MET A 1 39.73 -0.11 5.15
CA MET A 1 38.34 -0.61 5.25
C MET A 1 37.61 -0.10 4.01
N LEU A 2 37.88 -0.73 2.87
CA LEU A 2 37.33 -0.32 1.58
C LEU A 2 35.97 -0.97 1.46
N VAL A 3 34.93 -0.18 1.16
CA VAL A 3 33.62 -0.70 0.78
C VAL A 3 33.82 -1.52 -0.49
N ASP A 4 33.81 -2.84 -0.35
CA ASP A 4 33.80 -3.78 -1.47
C ASP A 4 32.44 -3.71 -2.18
N LEU A 5 32.45 -3.89 -3.50
CA LEU A 5 31.22 -3.79 -4.30
C LEU A 5 30.15 -4.78 -3.81
N SER A 6 30.56 -5.92 -3.28
CA SER A 6 29.70 -6.94 -2.65
C SER A 6 28.99 -6.46 -1.39
N SER A 7 29.66 -5.74 -0.48
CA SER A 7 28.99 -5.21 0.73
C SER A 7 27.98 -4.11 0.38
N LEU A 8 28.27 -3.29 -0.64
CA LEU A 8 27.33 -2.29 -1.13
C LEU A 8 26.08 -2.96 -1.74
N GLN A 9 26.26 -4.01 -2.54
CA GLN A 9 25.15 -4.76 -3.14
C GLN A 9 24.28 -5.42 -2.06
N ALA A 10 24.88 -6.02 -1.04
CA ALA A 10 24.15 -6.59 0.09
C ALA A 10 23.35 -5.52 0.85
N LEU A 11 23.95 -4.37 1.13
CA LEU A 11 23.29 -3.27 1.83
C LEU A 11 22.12 -2.71 1.00
N VAL A 12 22.30 -2.53 -0.31
CA VAL A 12 21.22 -2.10 -1.20
C VAL A 12 20.08 -3.13 -1.22
N GLY A 13 20.37 -4.43 -1.31
CA GLY A 13 19.33 -5.47 -1.31
C GLY A 13 18.48 -5.46 -0.03
N ILE A 14 19.14 -5.35 1.13
CA ILE A 14 18.49 -5.39 2.46
C ILE A 14 17.53 -4.23 2.66
N TYR A 15 17.88 -3.02 2.22
CA TYR A 15 17.04 -1.85 2.45
C TYR A 15 16.13 -1.50 1.26
N LEU A 16 16.60 -1.63 0.02
CA LEU A 16 15.88 -1.14 -1.16
C LEU A 16 14.67 -2.01 -1.51
N LEU A 17 14.79 -3.35 -1.41
CA LEU A 17 13.69 -4.25 -1.77
C LEU A 17 12.50 -4.13 -0.80
N PRO A 18 12.69 -4.17 0.54
CA PRO A 18 11.58 -3.94 1.47
C PRO A 18 11.01 -2.52 1.34
N LEU A 19 11.84 -1.52 1.04
CA LEU A 19 11.38 -0.15 0.79
C LEU A 19 10.37 -0.08 -0.35
N PHE A 20 10.59 -0.79 -1.45
CA PHE A 20 9.64 -0.81 -2.56
C PHE A 20 8.28 -1.41 -2.16
N ARG A 21 8.27 -2.52 -1.43
CA ARG A 21 7.03 -3.14 -0.95
C ARG A 21 6.27 -2.23 0.02
N ILE A 22 6.98 -1.66 1.01
CA ILE A 22 6.39 -0.79 2.03
C ILE A 22 5.88 0.52 1.41
N SER A 23 6.67 1.15 0.54
CA SER A 23 6.25 2.39 -0.13
C SER A 23 5.06 2.18 -1.07
N ALA A 24 5.02 1.08 -1.83
CA ALA A 24 3.88 0.75 -2.68
C ALA A 24 2.59 0.56 -1.86
N MET A 25 2.67 -0.12 -0.71
CA MET A 25 1.55 -0.27 0.21
C MET A 25 1.06 1.07 0.77
N LEU A 26 1.98 1.91 1.26
CA LEU A 26 1.64 3.23 1.81
C LEU A 26 1.07 4.18 0.76
N MET A 27 1.51 4.09 -0.49
CA MET A 27 0.95 4.86 -1.61
C MET A 27 -0.46 4.41 -1.97
N ALA A 28 -0.75 3.12 -1.89
CA ALA A 28 -2.08 2.57 -2.14
C ALA A 28 -3.03 2.71 -0.93
N MET A 29 -2.52 2.95 0.27
CA MET A 29 -3.36 3.07 1.47
C MET A 29 -4.27 4.33 1.43
N PRO A 30 -5.60 4.22 1.63
CA PRO A 30 -6.54 5.34 1.50
C PRO A 30 -6.45 6.45 2.56
N ILE A 31 -5.64 6.28 3.62
CA ILE A 31 -5.40 7.33 4.63
C ILE A 31 -4.10 8.08 4.32
N ILE A 32 -3.01 7.33 4.28
CA ILE A 32 -1.66 7.86 4.12
C ILE A 32 -1.37 8.21 2.66
N GLY A 33 -1.85 7.41 1.70
CA GLY A 33 -1.62 7.56 0.26
C GLY A 33 -2.37 8.71 -0.40
N THR A 34 -3.21 9.43 0.35
CA THR A 34 -3.98 10.57 -0.15
C THR A 34 -3.09 11.74 -0.54
N ARG A 35 -3.67 12.69 -1.30
CA ARG A 35 -2.99 13.95 -1.64
C ARG A 35 -2.83 14.90 -0.44
N LEU A 36 -3.52 14.62 0.67
CA LEU A 36 -3.39 15.38 1.92
C LEU A 36 -1.99 15.22 2.54
N VAL A 37 -1.36 14.06 2.34
CA VAL A 37 0.01 13.81 2.82
C VAL A 37 1.00 14.07 1.67
N ALA A 38 1.88 15.06 1.88
CA ALA A 38 2.91 15.39 0.91
C ALA A 38 3.76 14.16 0.57
N VAL A 39 4.13 14.00 -0.70
CA VAL A 39 4.94 12.86 -1.19
C VAL A 39 6.21 12.68 -0.37
N ARG A 40 6.86 13.78 0.03
CA ARG A 40 8.08 13.78 0.85
C ARG A 40 7.85 13.12 2.21
N VAL A 41 6.73 13.41 2.87
CA VAL A 41 6.37 12.86 4.19
C VAL A 41 6.10 11.35 4.07
N ARG A 42 5.39 10.94 3.01
CA ARG A 42 5.13 9.51 2.75
C ARG A 42 6.42 8.74 2.52
N LEU A 43 7.34 9.30 1.73
CA LEU A 43 8.60 8.65 1.39
C LEU A 43 9.52 8.59 2.62
N SER A 44 9.57 9.64 3.44
CA SER A 44 10.30 9.59 4.72
C SER A 44 9.71 8.59 5.71
N LEU A 45 8.39 8.44 5.75
CA LEU A 45 7.72 7.47 6.60
C LEU A 45 7.98 6.03 6.13
N ALA A 46 7.93 5.78 4.82
CA ALA A 46 8.31 4.49 4.24
C ALA A 46 9.76 4.13 4.60
N LEU A 47 10.68 5.08 4.43
CA LEU A 47 12.10 4.88 4.75
C LEU A 47 12.31 4.60 6.24
N ALA A 48 11.65 5.36 7.12
CA ALA A 48 11.71 5.14 8.57
C ALA A 48 11.23 3.74 8.96
N ILE A 49 10.10 3.29 8.41
CA ILE A 49 9.55 1.94 8.66
C ILE A 49 10.51 0.87 8.13
N THR A 50 11.07 1.05 6.94
CA THR A 50 12.04 0.12 6.37
C THR A 50 13.28 -0.03 7.24
N VAL A 51 13.85 1.07 7.72
CA VAL A 51 15.05 1.03 8.58
C VAL A 51 14.76 0.31 9.90
N LEU A 52 13.56 0.49 10.46
CA LEU A 52 13.14 -0.20 11.69
C LEU A 52 12.89 -1.70 11.48
N LEU A 53 12.32 -2.09 10.33
CA LEU A 53 12.00 -3.48 10.03
C LEU A 53 13.19 -4.28 9.48
N ALA A 54 14.10 -3.65 8.74
CA ALA A 54 15.24 -4.30 8.09
C ALA A 54 16.01 -5.31 8.97
N PRO A 55 16.36 -5.03 10.25
CA PRO A 55 17.10 -6.00 11.07
C PRO A 55 16.27 -7.21 11.54
N VAL A 56 14.95 -7.16 11.40
CA VAL A 56 14.02 -8.23 11.83
C VAL A 56 13.61 -9.14 10.66
N LEU A 57 13.80 -8.66 9.43
CA LEU A 57 13.43 -9.39 8.21
C LEU A 57 14.31 -10.62 8.00
N PRO A 58 13.77 -11.69 7.37
CA PRO A 58 14.55 -12.86 6.99
C PRO A 58 15.66 -12.51 6.00
N ASP A 59 16.70 -13.34 5.94
CA ASP A 59 17.85 -13.12 5.07
C ASP A 59 17.44 -12.92 3.61
N ILE A 60 17.78 -11.74 3.08
CA ILE A 60 17.52 -11.37 1.69
C ILE A 60 18.72 -11.81 0.85
N PRO A 61 18.51 -12.66 -0.18
CA PRO A 61 19.61 -13.06 -1.06
C PRO A 61 20.23 -11.86 -1.76
N VAL A 62 21.55 -11.93 -1.98
CA VAL A 62 22.30 -10.85 -2.64
C VAL A 62 21.94 -10.84 -4.13
N TYR A 63 21.45 -9.70 -4.60
CA TYR A 63 21.11 -9.46 -6.00
C TYR A 63 22.14 -8.57 -6.68
N ASP A 64 22.48 -8.89 -7.92
CA ASP A 64 23.22 -7.97 -8.78
C ASP A 64 22.27 -6.85 -9.25
N PRO A 65 22.53 -5.57 -8.91
CA PRO A 65 21.66 -4.44 -9.29
C PRO A 65 21.44 -4.29 -10.80
N PHE A 66 22.36 -4.78 -11.63
CA PHE A 66 22.30 -4.64 -13.08
C PHE A 66 21.65 -5.84 -13.79
N SER A 67 21.31 -6.89 -13.06
CA SER A 67 20.66 -8.07 -13.62
C SER A 67 19.18 -7.80 -13.92
N LEU A 68 18.70 -8.32 -15.05
CA LEU A 68 17.27 -8.33 -15.39
C LEU A 68 16.42 -9.05 -14.32
N GLY A 69 16.98 -10.03 -13.61
CA GLY A 69 16.29 -10.73 -12.53
C GLY A 69 15.91 -9.81 -11.37
N THR A 70 16.77 -8.84 -11.05
CA THR A 70 16.55 -7.90 -9.94
C THR A 70 15.39 -6.94 -10.22
N TRP A 71 15.24 -6.50 -11.48
CA TRP A 71 14.11 -5.67 -11.90
C TRP A 71 12.77 -6.41 -11.79
N LEU A 72 12.74 -7.70 -12.10
CA LEU A 72 11.54 -8.54 -11.93
C LEU A 72 11.18 -8.68 -10.44
N VAL A 73 12.19 -8.85 -9.57
CA VAL A 73 11.97 -8.88 -8.11
C VAL A 73 11.41 -7.54 -7.63
N ILE A 74 11.97 -6.40 -8.03
CA ILE A 74 11.45 -5.07 -7.67
C ILE A 74 9.98 -4.92 -8.10
N ALA A 75 9.65 -5.31 -9.33
CA ALA A 75 8.27 -5.25 -9.83
C ALA A 75 7.33 -6.11 -8.98
N ARG A 76 7.75 -7.32 -8.58
CA ARG A 76 7.00 -8.18 -7.65
C ARG A 76 6.77 -7.51 -6.29
N GLU A 77 7.81 -6.91 -5.70
CA GLU A 77 7.70 -6.23 -4.41
C GLU A 77 6.70 -5.07 -4.46
N ILE A 78 6.73 -4.28 -5.53
CA ILE A 78 5.76 -3.20 -5.77
C ILE A 78 4.34 -3.77 -5.91
N LEU A 79 4.16 -4.86 -6.68
CA LEU A 79 2.85 -5.47 -6.87
C LEU A 79 2.27 -6.02 -5.56
N ILE A 80 3.08 -6.70 -4.73
CA ILE A 80 2.63 -7.22 -3.43
C ILE A 80 2.21 -6.06 -2.51
N GLY A 81 3.06 -5.03 -2.40
CA GLY A 81 2.76 -3.86 -1.59
C GLY A 81 1.50 -3.14 -2.05
N ALA A 82 1.38 -2.87 -3.35
CA ALA A 82 0.21 -2.24 -3.95
C ALA A 82 -1.05 -3.08 -3.73
N PHE A 83 -0.97 -4.41 -3.86
CA PHE A 83 -2.11 -5.30 -3.62
C PHE A 83 -2.60 -5.23 -2.17
N ILE A 84 -1.69 -5.25 -1.20
CA ILE A 84 -2.03 -5.10 0.23
C ILE A 84 -2.70 -3.76 0.52
N GLY A 85 -2.23 -2.65 -0.06
CA GLY A 85 -2.91 -1.37 0.08
C GLY A 85 -4.24 -1.30 -0.66
N PHE A 86 -4.35 -1.97 -1.80
CA PHE A 86 -5.55 -2.02 -2.63
C PHE A 86 -6.69 -2.80 -1.99
N THR A 87 -6.42 -3.87 -1.23
CA THR A 87 -7.49 -4.58 -0.49
C THR A 87 -8.18 -3.66 0.51
N LEU A 88 -7.44 -2.75 1.15
CA LEU A 88 -8.02 -1.75 2.04
C LEU A 88 -8.83 -0.70 1.26
N GLN A 89 -8.42 -0.32 0.04
CA GLN A 89 -9.24 0.54 -0.83
C GLN A 89 -10.57 -0.13 -1.14
N LEU A 90 -10.56 -1.41 -1.53
CA LEU A 90 -11.78 -2.18 -1.81
C LEU A 90 -12.71 -2.21 -0.60
N LEU A 91 -12.16 -2.39 0.61
CA LEU A 91 -12.96 -2.37 1.84
C LEU A 91 -13.69 -1.02 2.03
N LEU A 92 -13.01 0.10 1.78
CA LEU A 92 -13.63 1.42 1.92
C LEU A 92 -14.63 1.72 0.80
N GLU A 93 -14.37 1.23 -0.41
CA GLU A 93 -15.25 1.44 -1.57
C GLU A 93 -16.65 0.85 -1.32
N VAL A 94 -16.74 -0.25 -0.58
CA VAL A 94 -18.04 -0.84 -0.16
C VAL A 94 -18.91 0.19 0.58
N PHE A 95 -18.31 1.03 1.43
CA PHE A 95 -19.05 2.05 2.18
C PHE A 95 -19.43 3.25 1.31
N ILE A 96 -18.59 3.60 0.33
CA ILE A 96 -18.90 4.67 -0.64
C ILE A 96 -20.11 4.27 -1.48
N ILE A 97 -20.08 3.06 -2.05
CA ILE A 97 -21.16 2.51 -2.86
C ILE A 97 -22.43 2.34 -2.01
N GLY A 98 -22.30 1.80 -0.79
CA GLY A 98 -23.42 1.67 0.14
C GLY A 98 -24.08 3.02 0.47
N GLY A 99 -23.28 4.04 0.79
CA GLY A 99 -23.78 5.40 1.04
C GLY A 99 -24.45 6.01 -0.19
N GLN A 100 -23.94 5.71 -1.39
CA GLN A 100 -24.51 6.19 -2.65
C GLN A 100 -25.88 5.56 -2.90
N MET A 101 -26.02 4.25 -2.66
CA MET A 101 -27.29 3.53 -2.79
C MET A 101 -28.35 4.09 -1.83
N ILE A 102 -28.00 4.33 -0.56
CA ILE A 102 -28.93 4.89 0.43
C ILE A 102 -29.38 6.30 0.03
N SER A 103 -28.43 7.15 -0.36
CA SER A 103 -28.76 8.52 -0.80
C SER A 103 -29.67 8.56 -2.03
N ASN A 104 -29.42 7.67 -2.99
CA ASN A 104 -30.27 7.55 -4.18
C ASN A 104 -31.70 7.15 -3.78
N GLN A 105 -31.86 6.23 -2.83
CA GLN A 105 -33.18 5.83 -2.32
C GLN A 105 -33.88 6.93 -1.52
N MET A 106 -33.13 7.79 -0.83
CA MET A 106 -33.68 8.98 -0.14
C MET A 106 -34.11 10.10 -1.09
N GLY A 107 -33.92 9.94 -2.40
CA GLY A 107 -34.28 10.95 -3.42
C GLY A 107 -33.29 12.11 -3.51
N LEU A 108 -32.19 12.09 -2.76
CA LEU A 108 -31.14 13.13 -2.81
C LEU A 108 -30.42 13.16 -4.17
N GLY A 109 -30.48 12.08 -4.95
CA GLY A 109 -29.97 12.03 -6.33
C GLY A 109 -30.71 12.95 -7.31
N PHE A 110 -31.96 13.34 -7.03
CA PHE A 110 -32.69 14.32 -7.85
C PHE A 110 -32.20 15.75 -7.60
N ALA A 111 -31.74 16.07 -6.38
CA ALA A 111 -31.21 17.39 -6.06
C ALA A 111 -29.96 17.71 -6.89
N SER A 112 -29.11 16.72 -7.19
CA SER A 112 -27.95 16.88 -8.08
C SER A 112 -28.29 17.10 -9.55
N MET A 113 -29.51 16.76 -10.00
CA MET A 113 -29.95 17.02 -11.38
C MET A 113 -30.53 18.42 -11.55
N THR A 114 -31.12 18.97 -10.48
CA THR A 114 -31.83 20.26 -10.51
C THR A 114 -30.89 21.46 -10.34
N ASP A 115 -29.72 21.27 -9.70
CA ASP A 115 -28.68 22.31 -9.59
C ASP A 115 -27.26 21.74 -9.84
N PRO A 116 -26.86 21.59 -11.12
CA PRO A 116 -25.50 21.19 -11.49
C PRO A 116 -24.46 22.30 -11.23
N ALA A 117 -24.89 23.56 -11.08
CA ALA A 117 -24.00 24.73 -11.01
C ALA A 117 -23.33 24.88 -9.64
N ASN A 118 -23.98 24.41 -8.56
CA ASN A 118 -23.37 24.27 -7.23
C ASN A 118 -22.52 22.99 -7.07
N GLY A 119 -22.48 22.13 -8.08
CA GLY A 119 -21.22 21.52 -8.55
C GLY A 119 -20.59 20.36 -7.77
N THR A 120 -21.19 19.81 -6.72
CA THR A 120 -20.62 18.59 -6.09
C THR A 120 -21.64 17.47 -6.03
N SER A 121 -21.57 16.60 -7.03
CA SER A 121 -22.18 15.27 -7.09
C SER A 121 -21.52 14.26 -6.14
N VAL A 122 -20.85 14.73 -5.07
CA VAL A 122 -20.44 13.85 -3.99
C VAL A 122 -21.67 13.72 -3.11
N VAL A 123 -22.29 12.54 -3.15
CA VAL A 123 -23.37 12.23 -2.23
C VAL A 123 -22.85 12.47 -0.81
N VAL A 124 -23.40 13.52 -0.17
CA VAL A 124 -23.00 13.97 1.17
C VAL A 124 -23.02 12.80 2.15
N LEU A 125 -23.96 11.87 1.97
CA LEU A 125 -24.09 10.67 2.78
C LEU A 125 -22.92 9.69 2.60
N SER A 126 -22.42 9.47 1.38
CA SER A 126 -21.27 8.60 1.09
C SER A 126 -20.01 9.18 1.71
N GLN A 127 -19.83 10.50 1.60
CA GLN A 127 -18.72 11.19 2.21
C GLN A 127 -18.80 11.10 3.74
N PHE A 128 -20.00 11.24 4.32
CA PHE A 128 -20.23 11.06 5.75
C PHE A 128 -19.86 9.64 6.22
N TYR A 129 -20.35 8.60 5.52
CA TYR A 129 -19.99 7.22 5.83
C TYR A 129 -18.48 6.96 5.69
N LEU A 130 -17.85 7.50 4.66
CA LEU A 130 -16.41 7.36 4.47
C LEU A 130 -15.63 7.97 5.64
N ILE A 131 -15.99 9.19 6.06
CA ILE A 131 -15.35 9.84 7.23
C ILE A 131 -15.57 9.00 8.49
N LEU A 132 -16.79 8.52 8.72
CA LEU A 132 -17.12 7.69 9.88
C LEU A 132 -16.26 6.42 9.92
N VAL A 133 -16.17 5.69 8.81
CA VAL A 133 -15.39 4.45 8.71
C VAL A 133 -13.89 4.72 8.85
N MET A 134 -13.40 5.83 8.29
CA MET A 134 -12.00 6.23 8.45
C MET A 134 -11.65 6.55 9.91
N LEU A 135 -12.56 7.21 10.64
CA LEU A 135 -12.41 7.45 12.07
C LEU A 135 -12.43 6.14 12.87
N LEU A 136 -13.35 5.22 12.55
CA LEU A 136 -13.40 3.89 13.17
C LEU A 136 -12.12 3.09 12.89
N PHE A 137 -11.60 3.13 11.67
CA PHE A 137 -10.34 2.49 11.30
C PHE A 137 -9.18 3.05 12.14
N MET A 138 -9.11 4.37 12.34
CA MET A 138 -8.09 4.99 13.18
C MET A 138 -8.27 4.62 14.66
N LEU A 139 -9.51 4.60 15.16
CA LEU A 139 -9.84 4.21 16.54
C LEU A 139 -9.42 2.78 16.86
N MET A 140 -9.56 1.87 15.90
CA MET A 140 -9.16 0.46 16.04
C MET A 140 -7.68 0.22 15.74
N ASN A 141 -6.87 1.28 15.58
CA ASN A 141 -5.46 1.17 15.19
C ASN A 141 -5.24 0.41 13.87
N GLY A 142 -6.17 0.48 12.92
CA GLY A 142 -6.06 -0.23 11.64
C GLY A 142 -4.79 0.12 10.87
N HIS A 143 -4.24 1.32 11.06
CA HIS A 143 -2.97 1.72 10.46
C HIS A 143 -1.77 0.92 11.03
N LEU A 144 -1.80 0.52 12.30
CA LEU A 144 -0.79 -0.36 12.89
C LEU A 144 -0.97 -1.80 12.42
N VAL A 145 -2.22 -2.28 12.34
CA VAL A 145 -2.54 -3.60 11.77
C VAL A 145 -2.03 -3.72 10.33
N MET A 146 -2.10 -2.65 9.54
CA MET A 146 -1.52 -2.67 8.20
C MET A 146 0.01 -2.83 8.19
N ILE A 147 0.70 -2.25 9.17
CA ILE A 147 2.15 -2.40 9.33
C ILE A 147 2.49 -3.83 9.80
N GLU A 148 1.63 -4.44 10.63
CA GLU A 148 1.75 -5.84 11.00
C GLU A 148 1.58 -6.76 9.79
N ILE A 149 0.53 -6.56 8.99
CA ILE A 149 0.27 -7.33 7.75
C ILE A 149 1.43 -7.23 6.76
N ILE A 150 1.99 -6.03 6.54
CA ILE A 150 3.14 -5.89 5.62
C ILE A 150 4.37 -6.60 6.19
N THR A 151 4.56 -6.61 7.51
CA THR A 151 5.66 -7.31 8.17
C THR A 151 5.52 -8.82 8.03
N GLU A 152 4.33 -9.37 8.32
CA GLU A 152 4.03 -10.79 8.09
C GLU A 152 4.18 -11.20 6.63
N SER A 153 3.88 -10.29 5.68
CA SER A 153 4.03 -10.56 4.25
C SER A 153 5.46 -10.95 3.86
N PHE A 154 6.48 -10.48 4.58
CA PHE A 154 7.87 -10.84 4.32
C PHE A 154 8.21 -12.27 4.77
N TYR A 155 7.45 -12.86 5.70
CA TYR A 155 7.60 -14.25 6.11
C TYR A 155 6.77 -15.19 5.22
N VAL A 156 5.56 -14.78 4.84
CA VAL A 156 4.68 -15.59 3.96
C VAL A 156 5.16 -15.56 2.50
N LEU A 157 5.58 -14.39 2.02
CA LEU A 157 6.09 -14.16 0.66
C LEU A 157 7.51 -13.56 0.75
N PRO A 158 8.53 -14.39 1.02
CA PRO A 158 9.90 -13.92 1.21
C PRO A 158 10.44 -13.26 -0.06
N VAL A 159 11.30 -12.26 0.17
CA VAL A 159 11.97 -11.53 -0.90
C VAL A 159 12.85 -12.50 -1.67
N GLY A 160 12.64 -12.59 -2.97
CA GLY A 160 13.64 -13.20 -3.84
C GLY A 160 13.61 -14.71 -4.03
N VAL A 161 12.73 -15.45 -3.35
CA VAL A 161 12.55 -16.88 -3.63
C VAL A 161 11.59 -17.01 -4.82
N SER A 162 12.04 -17.68 -5.88
CA SER A 162 11.25 -18.00 -7.07
C SER A 162 10.06 -18.90 -6.70
N THR A 163 8.98 -18.31 -6.19
CA THR A 163 7.71 -19.02 -5.99
C THR A 163 6.98 -19.22 -7.32
N ILE A 164 7.43 -18.55 -8.39
CA ILE A 164 7.17 -19.04 -9.75
C ILE A 164 8.19 -20.16 -10.00
N ALA A 165 7.98 -21.28 -9.31
CA ALA A 165 8.53 -22.53 -9.75
C ALA A 165 7.88 -22.79 -11.11
N THR A 166 8.67 -22.63 -12.19
CA THR A 166 8.32 -23.05 -13.55
C THR A 166 7.88 -24.53 -13.64
N GLY A 167 7.94 -25.29 -12.54
CA GLY A 167 7.45 -26.66 -12.41
C GLY A 167 6.05 -26.85 -11.84
N SER A 168 5.25 -25.82 -11.55
CA SER A 168 3.87 -25.99 -11.06
C SER A 168 2.78 -25.51 -12.03
N ILE A 169 3.14 -25.27 -13.29
CA ILE A 169 2.21 -24.83 -14.35
C ILE A 169 1.89 -25.94 -15.37
N TRP A 170 2.33 -27.18 -15.12
CA TRP A 170 1.87 -28.39 -15.80
C TRP A 170 1.89 -29.58 -14.85
#